data_AF-A0AAN7WB40-F1
#
_entry.id   AF-A0AAN7WB40-F1
#
_cell.length_a   1.000
_cell.length_b   1.000
_cell.length_c   1.000
_cell.angle_alpha   90.00
_cell.angle_beta   90.00
_cell.angle_gamma   90.00
#
_symmetry.space_group_name_H-M   'P 1'
#
loop_
_entity.id
_entity.type
_entity.pdbx_description
1 polymer ?
#
loop_
_entity_poly.entity_id
_entity_poly.type
_entity_poly.pdbx_seq_one_letter_code
_entity_poly.pdbx_strand_id
1 'polypeptide(L)'
;MISKQTLNKVPTPPLRRYPDGKQGDIDSSLFFPTNIYFYHNKIKTIPSNFPLFDLPQRWNDMLRSMLGPEYPVSDGVETNTRLRWFEVEGDNVQVSNDEERGKLPDSSSNWTHHLLVIDEILPALRTLYGLNLRSNVIIFVPYERQRQVYNAALGRLLYQSWRETEIPEVWTITAASEGHHNVTANVAILDLVKSKGGPELGFLQNDDRAAIMFTRGRKACLVVSGDLHYNPDDNWLPGTDEYAREKAIKWEAERQGRTPTYEQLSSDNAVSYYDMHARSYRCTVRRAAKKYLW
;
A
#
# COMPACT_ATOMS: atom_id res chain seq x y z
N MET A 1 -26.81 -12.57 23.56
CA MET A 1 -25.42 -13.03 23.73
C MET A 1 -24.84 -13.26 22.33
N ILE A 2 -23.98 -12.35 21.86
CA ILE A 2 -23.30 -12.52 20.58
C ILE A 2 -22.21 -13.56 20.82
N SER A 3 -22.34 -14.70 20.15
CA SER A 3 -21.34 -15.76 20.12
C SER A 3 -20.00 -15.16 19.68
N LYS A 4 -18.98 -15.24 20.55
CA LYS A 4 -17.59 -15.01 20.16
C LYS A 4 -17.25 -16.09 19.14
N GLN A 5 -17.45 -15.80 17.86
CA GLN A 5 -16.91 -16.63 16.79
C GLN A 5 -15.41 -16.74 17.02
N THR A 6 -14.96 -17.95 17.31
CA THR A 6 -13.57 -18.32 17.29
C THR A 6 -13.06 -17.98 15.90
N LEU A 7 -12.31 -16.87 15.77
CA LEU A 7 -11.58 -16.54 14.56
C LEU A 7 -10.69 -17.74 14.25
N ASN A 8 -11.12 -18.58 13.31
CA ASN A 8 -10.30 -19.64 12.77
C ASN A 8 -9.05 -18.97 12.23
N LYS A 9 -7.90 -19.25 12.85
CA LYS A 9 -6.60 -18.75 12.41
C LYS A 9 -6.34 -19.28 11.00
N VAL A 10 -6.57 -18.43 10.00
CA VAL A 10 -6.11 -18.65 8.64
C VAL A 10 -4.58 -18.52 8.63
N PRO A 11 -3.85 -19.36 7.88
CA PRO A 11 -2.39 -19.35 7.87
C PRO A 11 -1.85 -18.03 7.33
N THR A 12 -1.11 -17.33 8.19
CA THR A 12 -0.40 -16.11 7.85
C THR A 12 0.61 -16.37 6.72
N PRO A 13 0.76 -15.48 5.73
CA PRO A 13 1.66 -15.72 4.61
C PRO A 13 3.07 -16.07 5.11
N PRO A 14 3.71 -17.11 4.55
CA PRO A 14 5.01 -17.57 5.02
C PRO A 14 6.06 -16.49 4.74
N LEU A 15 6.62 -15.92 5.80
CA LEU A 15 7.81 -15.07 5.72
C LEU A 15 9.05 -15.96 5.77
N ARG A 16 10.06 -15.69 4.94
CA ARG A 16 11.36 -16.32 5.06
C ARG A 16 11.97 -15.94 6.40
N ARG A 17 12.36 -16.96 7.15
CA ARG A 17 13.02 -16.79 8.45
C ARG A 17 14.51 -17.13 8.33
N TYR A 18 15.32 -16.32 9.01
CA TYR A 18 16.70 -16.63 9.30
C TYR A 18 16.79 -17.75 10.35
N PRO A 19 17.97 -18.40 10.51
CA PRO A 19 18.16 -19.46 11.51
C PRO A 19 17.81 -19.03 12.94
N ASP A 20 17.88 -17.74 13.26
CA ASP A 20 17.49 -17.17 14.56
C ASP A 20 15.98 -16.85 14.68
N GLY A 21 15.18 -17.28 13.69
CA GLY A 21 13.73 -17.14 13.67
C GLY A 21 13.21 -15.76 13.24
N LYS A 22 14.10 -14.80 12.93
CA LYS A 22 13.73 -13.46 12.45
C LYS A 22 13.32 -13.49 10.98
N GLN A 23 12.31 -12.72 10.60
CA GLN A 23 12.04 -12.45 9.19
C GLN A 23 13.09 -11.48 8.64
N GLY A 24 13.48 -11.65 7.38
CA GLY A 24 14.32 -10.66 6.69
C GLY A 24 14.05 -10.56 5.20
N ASP A 25 12.79 -10.78 4.83
CA ASP A 25 12.32 -10.49 3.48
C ASP A 25 12.00 -9.02 3.31
N ILE A 26 11.45 -8.39 4.36
CA ILE A 26 10.93 -7.03 4.36
C ILE A 26 11.72 -6.19 5.37
N ASP A 27 12.04 -4.95 4.99
CA ASP A 27 12.68 -3.99 5.86
C ASP A 27 11.89 -3.82 7.18
N SER A 28 12.59 -3.73 8.30
CA SER A 28 11.93 -3.72 9.62
C SER A 28 11.00 -2.52 9.83
N SER A 29 11.37 -1.35 9.31
CA SER A 29 10.57 -0.13 9.42
C SER A 29 9.33 -0.17 8.53
N LEU A 30 9.40 -0.88 7.40
CA LEU A 30 8.29 -1.12 6.49
C LEU A 30 7.34 -2.20 7.01
N PHE A 31 7.88 -3.27 7.61
CA PHE A 31 7.09 -4.38 8.16
C PHE A 31 6.45 -4.03 9.51
N PHE A 32 6.96 -3.03 10.22
CA PHE A 32 6.51 -2.69 11.57
C PHE A 32 4.98 -2.49 11.70
N PRO A 33 4.29 -1.70 10.84
CA PRO A 33 2.84 -1.55 10.91
C PRO A 33 2.12 -2.89 10.71
N THR A 34 2.59 -3.69 9.75
CA THR A 34 2.06 -5.04 9.47
C THR A 34 2.21 -5.95 10.66
N ASN A 35 3.38 -5.97 11.29
CA ASN A 35 3.68 -6.81 12.42
C ASN A 35 2.77 -6.51 13.61
N ILE A 36 2.50 -5.22 13.88
CA ILE A 36 1.58 -4.83 14.96
C ILE A 36 0.17 -5.32 14.65
N TYR A 37 -0.37 -4.94 13.50
CA TYR A 37 -1.78 -5.15 13.19
C TYR A 37 -2.10 -6.63 12.96
N PHE A 38 -1.35 -7.30 12.08
CA PHE A 38 -1.66 -8.69 11.66
C PHE A 38 -0.94 -9.76 12.48
N TYR A 39 0.23 -9.45 13.04
CA TYR A 39 1.06 -10.44 13.73
C TYR A 39 1.17 -10.20 15.24
N HIS A 40 0.48 -9.17 15.77
CA HIS A 40 0.50 -8.80 17.19
C HIS A 40 1.92 -8.63 17.75
N ASN A 41 2.83 -8.05 16.94
CA ASN A 41 4.24 -7.83 17.26
C ASN A 41 5.02 -9.13 17.62
N LYS A 42 4.54 -10.29 17.16
CA LYS A 42 5.17 -11.59 17.47
C LYS A 42 6.36 -11.92 16.58
N ILE A 43 6.49 -11.25 15.43
CA ILE A 43 7.56 -11.52 14.48
C ILE A 43 8.73 -10.60 14.77
N LYS A 44 9.90 -11.18 15.02
CA LYS A 44 11.15 -10.42 15.08
C LYS A 44 11.67 -10.20 13.66
N THR A 45 12.26 -9.04 13.42
CA THR A 45 12.85 -8.67 12.12
C THR A 45 14.36 -8.51 12.27
N ILE A 46 15.12 -8.76 11.21
CA ILE A 46 16.49 -8.26 11.15
C ILE A 46 16.49 -6.72 11.08
N PRO A 47 17.58 -6.03 11.48
CA PRO A 47 17.64 -4.57 11.46
C PRO A 47 17.50 -3.95 10.06
N SER A 48 16.92 -2.75 9.95
CA SER A 48 16.77 -2.00 8.68
C SER A 48 18.08 -1.56 8.03
N ASN A 49 19.17 -1.44 8.80
CA ASN A 49 20.50 -1.10 8.28
C ASN A 49 21.23 -2.28 7.61
N PHE A 50 20.55 -3.40 7.37
CA PHE A 50 21.12 -4.51 6.61
C PHE A 50 21.25 -4.12 5.13
N PRO A 51 22.39 -4.38 4.47
CA PRO A 51 22.62 -3.93 3.08
C PRO A 51 21.58 -4.43 2.06
N LEU A 52 20.92 -5.54 2.38
CA LEU A 52 19.86 -6.09 1.53
C LEU A 52 18.64 -5.14 1.42
N PHE A 53 18.45 -4.23 2.38
CA PHE A 53 17.38 -3.23 2.39
C PHE A 53 17.81 -1.86 1.88
N ASP A 54 19.05 -1.70 1.40
CA ASP A 54 19.53 -0.41 0.89
C ASP A 54 18.64 0.07 -0.26
N LEU A 55 18.13 1.29 -0.11
CA LEU A 55 17.37 1.97 -1.15
C LEU A 55 18.32 2.47 -2.26
N PRO A 56 17.86 2.59 -3.51
CA PRO A 56 18.70 3.12 -4.59
C PRO A 56 19.24 4.51 -4.26
N GLN A 57 20.44 4.80 -4.78
CA GLN A 57 20.95 6.17 -4.79
C GLN A 57 19.91 7.07 -5.48
N ARG A 58 19.64 8.24 -4.91
CA ARG A 58 18.61 9.20 -5.37
C ARG A 58 17.15 8.83 -5.10
N TRP A 59 16.88 7.80 -4.28
CA TRP A 59 15.51 7.48 -3.86
C TRP A 59 14.78 8.69 -3.25
N ASN A 60 15.42 9.41 -2.32
CA ASN A 60 14.81 10.59 -1.71
C ASN A 60 14.61 11.72 -2.72
N ASP A 61 15.50 11.88 -3.70
CA ASP A 61 15.34 12.89 -4.76
C ASP A 61 14.15 12.55 -5.66
N MET A 62 13.97 11.26 -5.99
CA MET A 62 12.80 10.76 -6.72
C MET A 62 11.51 11.09 -5.95
N LEU A 63 11.45 10.79 -4.65
CA LEU A 63 10.31 11.13 -3.81
C LEU A 63 10.06 12.65 -3.81
N ARG A 64 11.08 13.47 -3.58
CA ARG A 64 10.95 14.94 -3.60
C ARG A 64 10.42 15.46 -4.94
N SER A 65 10.85 14.88 -6.07
CA SER A 65 10.35 15.29 -7.39
C SER A 65 8.88 14.96 -7.62
N MET A 66 8.38 13.85 -7.07
CA MET A 66 6.98 13.45 -7.21
C MET A 66 6.05 14.25 -6.29
N LEU A 67 6.52 14.55 -5.07
CA LEU A 67 5.71 15.21 -4.05
C LEU A 67 5.65 16.73 -4.25
N GLY A 68 6.74 17.32 -4.78
CA GLY A 68 6.89 18.78 -4.88
C GLY A 68 7.71 19.37 -3.72
N PRO A 69 8.24 20.58 -3.90
CA PRO A 69 9.13 21.23 -2.92
C PRO A 69 8.47 21.52 -1.57
N GLU A 70 7.14 21.56 -1.51
CA GLU A 70 6.36 21.85 -0.32
C GLU A 70 6.25 20.69 0.68
N TYR A 71 6.56 19.45 0.26
CA TYR A 71 6.49 18.28 1.14
C TYR A 71 7.86 17.93 1.70
N PRO A 72 8.09 18.09 3.01
CA PRO A 72 9.35 17.71 3.62
C PRO A 72 9.50 16.19 3.58
N VAL A 73 10.38 15.69 2.72
CA VAL A 73 10.97 14.36 2.89
C VAL A 73 11.90 14.48 4.09
N SER A 74 11.34 14.33 5.29
CA SER A 74 12.08 14.40 6.54
C SER A 74 13.14 13.29 6.54
N ASP A 75 14.41 13.66 6.41
CA ASP A 75 15.53 12.71 6.36
C ASP A 75 15.70 11.91 7.69
N GLY A 76 14.88 12.20 8.73
CA GLY A 76 14.97 11.60 10.06
C GLY A 76 13.99 10.46 10.40
N VAL A 77 13.03 10.11 9.53
CA VAL A 77 12.07 9.02 9.80
C VAL A 77 12.14 7.99 8.68
N GLU A 78 12.81 6.88 8.92
CA GLU A 78 13.08 5.83 7.91
C GLU A 78 11.80 5.16 7.38
N THR A 79 10.78 5.00 8.22
CA THR A 79 9.46 4.51 7.76
C THR A 79 8.87 5.43 6.69
N ASN A 80 9.09 6.74 6.78
CA ASN A 80 8.56 7.70 5.83
C ASN A 80 9.22 7.51 4.47
N THR A 81 10.54 7.30 4.41
CA THR A 81 11.22 7.11 3.13
C THR A 81 10.81 5.80 2.45
N ARG A 82 10.45 4.77 3.22
CA ARG A 82 10.14 3.44 2.70
C ARG A 82 8.65 3.18 2.46
N LEU A 83 7.75 3.78 3.24
CA LEU A 83 6.30 3.68 3.06
C LEU A 83 5.74 5.06 2.72
N ARG A 84 5.26 5.23 1.49
CA ARG A 84 4.69 6.50 1.01
C ARG A 84 3.26 6.33 0.54
N TRP A 85 2.40 7.27 0.91
CA TRP A 85 0.99 7.28 0.57
C TRP A 85 0.67 8.46 -0.33
N PHE A 86 0.26 8.17 -1.57
CA PHE A 86 -0.21 9.13 -2.55
C PHE A 86 -1.74 9.10 -2.55
N GLU A 87 -2.32 10.21 -2.11
CA GLU A 87 -3.76 10.41 -2.12
C GLU A 87 -4.14 11.20 -3.36
N VAL A 88 -5.05 10.63 -4.14
CA VAL A 88 -5.55 11.20 -5.39
C VAL A 88 -6.92 11.82 -5.12
N GLU A 89 -7.03 13.13 -5.34
CA GLU A 89 -8.31 13.84 -5.27
C GLU A 89 -9.22 13.42 -6.43
N GLY A 90 -10.47 13.09 -6.11
CA GLY A 90 -11.51 12.73 -7.08
C GLY A 90 -11.77 11.24 -7.23
N ASP A 91 -13.05 10.88 -7.32
CA ASP A 91 -13.51 9.51 -7.50
C ASP A 91 -13.84 9.21 -8.97
N ASN A 92 -12.85 8.72 -9.72
CA ASN A 92 -13.04 8.23 -11.10
C ASN A 92 -13.13 6.70 -11.14
N VAL A 93 -13.80 6.11 -10.13
CA VAL A 93 -14.04 4.68 -10.08
C VAL A 93 -15.14 4.30 -11.07
N GLN A 94 -14.79 3.44 -12.02
CA GLN A 94 -15.75 2.74 -12.86
C GLN A 94 -15.99 1.34 -12.30
N VAL A 95 -17.26 0.97 -12.12
CA VAL A 95 -17.68 -0.37 -11.72
C VAL A 95 -18.33 -1.05 -12.93
N SER A 96 -18.00 -2.32 -13.18
CA SER A 96 -18.73 -3.13 -14.15
C SER A 96 -20.07 -3.58 -13.56
N ASN A 97 -21.17 -3.00 -14.01
CA ASN A 97 -22.52 -3.52 -13.76
C ASN A 97 -22.90 -4.50 -14.89
N ASP A 98 -22.16 -5.61 -15.02
CA ASP A 98 -22.44 -6.60 -16.06
C ASP A 98 -23.27 -7.77 -15.49
N GLU A 99 -24.57 -7.51 -15.26
CA GLU A 99 -25.56 -8.59 -15.06
C GLU A 99 -25.77 -9.41 -16.37
N GLU A 100 -25.48 -8.84 -17.54
CA GLU A 100 -25.83 -9.43 -18.84
C GLU A 100 -24.72 -10.23 -19.54
N ARG A 101 -23.49 -10.29 -18.99
CA ARG A 101 -22.36 -10.91 -19.73
C ARG A 101 -21.46 -11.85 -18.94
N GLY A 102 -21.91 -12.45 -17.83
CA GLY A 102 -21.21 -13.59 -17.19
C GLY A 102 -19.71 -13.42 -16.95
N LYS A 103 -19.21 -12.18 -16.89
CA LYS A 103 -17.79 -11.83 -16.87
C LYS A 103 -17.56 -10.82 -15.75
N LEU A 104 -17.13 -11.37 -14.62
CA LEU A 104 -16.64 -10.67 -13.43
C LEU A 104 -17.69 -9.79 -12.72
N PRO A 105 -18.52 -10.37 -11.82
CA PRO A 105 -19.36 -9.55 -10.95
C PRO A 105 -18.48 -8.55 -10.14
N ASP A 106 -18.88 -7.29 -10.12
CA ASP A 106 -18.38 -6.21 -9.26
C ASP A 106 -16.87 -5.91 -9.29
N SER A 107 -16.27 -5.77 -10.48
CA SER A 107 -14.88 -5.32 -10.63
C SER A 107 -14.77 -3.81 -10.82
N SER A 108 -13.91 -3.16 -10.02
CA SER A 108 -13.69 -1.70 -10.05
C SER A 108 -12.37 -1.32 -10.71
N SER A 109 -12.31 -0.14 -11.32
CA SER A 109 -11.08 0.48 -11.82
C SER A 109 -11.09 1.98 -11.57
N ASN A 110 -9.96 2.58 -11.21
CA ASN A 110 -9.80 4.02 -11.02
C ASN A 110 -8.79 4.57 -12.03
N TRP A 111 -9.29 5.39 -12.95
CA TRP A 111 -8.48 5.89 -14.05
C TRP A 111 -7.42 6.89 -13.58
N THR A 112 -7.72 7.71 -12.58
CA THR A 112 -6.78 8.73 -12.09
C THR A 112 -5.61 8.11 -11.34
N HIS A 113 -5.85 7.02 -10.58
CA HIS A 113 -4.76 6.26 -9.96
C HIS A 113 -3.83 5.68 -11.01
N HIS A 114 -4.41 5.04 -12.03
CA HIS A 114 -3.67 4.49 -13.15
C HIS A 114 -2.81 5.58 -13.83
N LEU A 115 -3.36 6.76 -14.10
CA LEU A 115 -2.60 7.86 -14.72
C LEU A 115 -1.46 8.34 -13.82
N LEU A 116 -1.70 8.51 -12.52
CA LEU A 116 -0.64 8.86 -11.57
C LEU A 116 0.50 7.82 -11.61
N VAL A 117 0.16 6.54 -11.61
CA VAL A 117 1.16 5.47 -11.61
C VAL A 117 1.93 5.44 -12.93
N ILE A 118 1.24 5.47 -14.08
CA ILE A 118 1.87 5.35 -15.41
C ILE A 118 2.67 6.60 -15.79
N ASP A 119 2.16 7.80 -15.48
CA ASP A 119 2.75 9.04 -15.99
C ASP A 119 3.74 9.70 -15.02
N GLU A 120 3.64 9.42 -13.72
CA GLU A 120 4.48 10.07 -12.71
C GLU A 120 5.36 9.04 -11.95
N ILE A 121 4.76 8.00 -11.36
CA ILE A 121 5.49 7.06 -10.50
C ILE A 121 6.43 6.15 -11.31
N LEU A 122 5.92 5.50 -12.36
CA LEU A 122 6.72 4.55 -13.15
C LEU A 122 7.89 5.21 -13.88
N PRO A 123 7.77 6.39 -14.52
CA PRO A 123 8.91 7.06 -15.15
C PRO A 123 9.98 7.45 -14.13
N ALA A 124 9.58 7.86 -12.92
CA ALA A 124 10.50 8.15 -11.83
C ALA A 124 11.25 6.88 -11.38
N LEU A 125 10.55 5.76 -11.21
CA LEU A 125 11.17 4.47 -10.88
C LEU A 125 12.04 3.92 -12.02
N ARG A 126 11.64 4.12 -13.29
CA ARG A 126 12.45 3.76 -14.46
C ARG A 126 13.77 4.52 -14.46
N THR A 127 13.78 5.79 -14.04
CA THR A 127 15.02 6.56 -13.90
C THR A 127 15.97 5.96 -12.85
N LEU A 128 15.44 5.33 -11.79
CA LEU A 128 16.24 4.68 -10.75
C LEU A 128 16.72 3.27 -11.14
N TYR A 129 15.83 2.46 -11.72
CA TYR A 129 16.11 1.03 -11.96
C TYR A 129 16.49 0.70 -13.40
N GLY A 130 16.21 1.60 -14.35
CA GLY A 130 16.48 1.43 -15.78
C GLY A 130 15.94 0.10 -16.31
N LEU A 131 16.81 -0.63 -17.00
CA LEU A 131 16.51 -1.94 -17.59
C LEU A 131 16.14 -3.03 -16.57
N ASN A 132 16.35 -2.80 -15.27
CA ASN A 132 16.02 -3.73 -14.21
C ASN A 132 14.67 -3.42 -13.54
N LEU A 133 13.85 -2.52 -14.10
CA LEU A 133 12.58 -2.13 -13.46
C LEU A 133 11.68 -3.33 -13.20
N ARG A 134 11.52 -4.24 -14.17
CA ARG A 134 10.64 -5.42 -14.07
C ARG A 134 10.98 -6.34 -12.90
N SER A 135 12.27 -6.51 -12.59
CA SER A 135 12.71 -7.38 -11.49
C SER A 135 12.70 -6.67 -10.13
N ASN A 136 12.53 -5.35 -10.10
CA ASN A 136 12.60 -4.53 -8.89
C ASN A 136 11.25 -3.98 -8.45
N VAL A 137 10.29 -3.82 -9.37
CA VAL A 137 9.02 -3.14 -9.13
C VAL A 137 7.86 -4.05 -9.51
N ILE A 138 6.85 -4.07 -8.65
CA ILE A 138 5.59 -4.77 -8.88
C ILE A 138 4.41 -3.86 -8.57
N ILE A 139 3.33 -4.01 -9.34
CA ILE A 139 2.07 -3.32 -9.11
C ILE A 139 1.05 -4.33 -8.57
N PHE A 140 0.47 -4.01 -7.43
CA PHE A 140 -0.60 -4.78 -6.82
C PHE A 140 -1.90 -4.00 -6.87
N VAL A 141 -2.91 -4.67 -7.40
CA VAL A 141 -4.28 -4.15 -7.48
C VAL A 141 -5.24 -5.15 -6.85
N PRO A 142 -6.34 -4.69 -6.27
CA PRO A 142 -7.35 -5.58 -5.73
C PRO A 142 -8.32 -6.13 -6.77
N TYR A 143 -8.57 -5.38 -7.85
CA TYR A 143 -9.60 -5.70 -8.83
C TYR A 143 -9.00 -6.07 -10.18
N GLU A 144 -9.58 -7.09 -10.80
CA GLU A 144 -9.19 -7.58 -12.12
C GLU A 144 -9.34 -6.52 -13.22
N ARG A 145 -10.38 -5.69 -13.17
CA ARG A 145 -10.56 -4.57 -14.12
C ARG A 145 -9.41 -3.57 -14.05
N GLN A 146 -8.95 -3.21 -12.84
CA GLN A 146 -7.77 -2.35 -12.69
C GLN A 146 -6.51 -3.02 -13.26
N ARG A 147 -6.35 -4.34 -13.06
CA ARG A 147 -5.23 -5.10 -13.65
C ARG A 147 -5.24 -5.01 -15.17
N GLN A 148 -6.40 -5.15 -15.79
CA GLN A 148 -6.56 -5.03 -17.25
C GLN A 148 -6.23 -3.63 -17.76
N VAL A 149 -6.66 -2.59 -17.03
CA VAL A 149 -6.32 -1.19 -17.33
C VAL A 149 -4.80 -0.99 -17.32
N TYR A 150 -4.11 -1.45 -16.27
CA TYR A 150 -2.65 -1.37 -16.22
C TYR A 150 -1.98 -2.16 -17.35
N ASN A 151 -2.39 -3.41 -17.58
CA ASN A 151 -1.80 -4.23 -18.64
C ASN A 151 -1.93 -3.58 -20.02
N ALA A 152 -3.10 -2.97 -20.32
CA ALA A 152 -3.32 -2.25 -21.55
C ALA A 152 -2.39 -1.03 -21.67
N ALA A 153 -2.20 -0.26 -20.61
CA ALA A 153 -1.34 0.91 -20.60
C ALA A 153 0.15 0.56 -20.67
N LEU A 154 0.59 -0.44 -19.91
CA LEU A 154 1.95 -0.97 -19.97
C LEU A 154 2.28 -1.53 -21.37
N GLY A 155 1.32 -2.18 -22.02
CA GLY A 155 1.46 -2.58 -23.43
C GLY A 155 1.68 -1.40 -24.38
N ARG A 156 1.06 -0.24 -24.12
CA ARG A 156 1.28 0.98 -24.90
C ARG A 156 2.69 1.56 -24.72
N LEU A 157 3.27 1.45 -23.52
CA LEU A 157 4.63 1.94 -23.24
C LEU A 157 5.69 1.25 -24.12
N LEU A 158 5.47 -0.01 -24.49
CA LEU A 158 6.36 -0.74 -25.42
C LEU A 158 6.44 -0.07 -26.80
N TYR A 159 5.35 0.55 -27.26
CA TYR A 159 5.34 1.33 -28.50
C TYR A 159 5.95 2.74 -28.32
N GLN A 160 6.22 3.15 -27.09
CA GLN A 160 6.80 4.44 -26.72
C GLN A 160 8.27 4.32 -26.28
N SER A 161 9.01 3.36 -26.84
CA SER A 161 10.44 3.13 -26.56
C SER A 161 10.76 2.58 -25.16
N TRP A 162 9.79 1.97 -24.47
CA TRP A 162 10.09 1.13 -23.30
C TRP A 162 10.42 -0.28 -23.75
N ARG A 163 11.36 -0.93 -23.06
CA ARG A 163 11.71 -2.33 -23.27
C ARG A 163 10.90 -3.22 -22.35
N GLU A 164 10.74 -4.49 -22.73
CA GLU A 164 10.03 -5.47 -21.91
C GLU A 164 10.62 -5.63 -20.49
N THR A 165 11.94 -5.50 -20.34
CA THR A 165 12.61 -5.54 -19.03
C THR A 165 12.33 -4.31 -18.16
N GLU A 166 11.75 -3.26 -18.75
CA GLU A 166 11.33 -2.04 -18.09
C GLU A 166 9.83 -2.03 -17.74
N ILE A 167 9.09 -3.12 -18.03
CA ILE A 167 7.66 -3.20 -17.75
C ILE A 167 7.43 -4.01 -16.47
N PRO A 168 6.92 -3.40 -15.37
CA PRO A 168 6.63 -4.13 -14.14
C PRO A 168 5.47 -5.10 -14.32
N GLU A 169 5.45 -6.14 -13.50
CA GLU A 169 4.31 -7.06 -13.45
C GLU A 169 3.14 -6.47 -12.66
N VAL A 170 1.92 -6.83 -13.04
CA VAL A 170 0.69 -6.40 -12.38
C VAL A 170 -0.07 -7.62 -11.88
N TRP A 171 -0.27 -7.66 -10.56
CA TRP A 171 -0.88 -8.79 -9.88
C TRP A 171 -2.16 -8.37 -9.15
N THR A 172 -3.17 -9.25 -9.20
CA THR A 172 -4.30 -9.13 -8.29
C THR A 172 -3.95 -9.75 -6.94
N ILE A 173 -4.55 -9.23 -5.88
CA ILE A 173 -4.39 -9.79 -4.53
C ILE A 173 -4.91 -11.23 -4.47
N THR A 174 -6.03 -11.52 -5.15
CA THR A 174 -6.56 -12.88 -5.28
C THR A 174 -5.53 -13.81 -5.91
N ALA A 175 -4.96 -13.44 -7.05
CA ALA A 175 -3.94 -14.27 -7.72
C ALA A 175 -2.70 -14.49 -6.84
N ALA A 176 -2.27 -13.47 -6.08
CA ALA A 176 -1.16 -13.63 -5.14
C ALA A 176 -1.50 -14.48 -3.91
N SER A 177 -2.78 -14.56 -3.53
CA SER A 177 -3.26 -15.38 -2.42
C SER A 177 -3.50 -16.86 -2.77
N GLU A 178 -3.80 -17.18 -4.04
CA GLU A 178 -4.27 -18.52 -4.45
C GLU A 178 -3.16 -19.46 -4.96
N GLY A 179 -1.89 -19.20 -4.63
CA GLY A 179 -0.78 -20.11 -4.97
C GLY A 179 0.55 -19.42 -5.31
N HIS A 180 0.56 -18.10 -5.40
CA HIS A 180 1.74 -17.29 -5.71
C HIS A 180 2.24 -16.49 -4.51
N HIS A 181 2.33 -17.13 -3.33
CA HIS A 181 2.71 -16.47 -2.07
C HIS A 181 4.10 -15.81 -2.09
N ASN A 182 4.96 -16.15 -3.05
CA ASN A 182 6.33 -15.65 -3.16
C ASN A 182 6.48 -14.43 -4.08
N VAL A 183 5.37 -13.90 -4.60
CA VAL A 183 5.42 -12.69 -5.44
C VAL A 183 5.78 -11.50 -4.54
N THR A 184 7.03 -11.05 -4.62
CA THR A 184 7.58 -9.92 -3.87
C THR A 184 8.56 -9.16 -4.77
N ALA A 185 8.74 -7.88 -4.52
CA ALA A 185 9.70 -7.06 -5.26
C ALA A 185 10.41 -6.09 -4.31
N ASN A 186 11.47 -5.43 -4.78
CA ASN A 186 12.17 -4.42 -3.98
C ASN A 186 11.24 -3.24 -3.66
N VAL A 187 10.40 -2.83 -4.62
CA VAL A 187 9.37 -1.81 -4.46
C VAL A 187 8.03 -2.38 -4.88
N ALA A 188 7.02 -2.25 -4.02
CA ALA A 188 5.64 -2.55 -4.38
C ALA A 188 4.82 -1.26 -4.51
N ILE A 189 4.09 -1.12 -5.61
CA ILE A 189 3.06 -0.10 -5.80
C ILE A 189 1.72 -0.74 -5.45
N LEU A 190 1.04 -0.24 -4.43
CA LEU A 190 -0.24 -0.74 -3.95
C LEU A 190 -1.33 0.24 -4.37
N ASP A 191 -2.06 -0.06 -5.45
CA ASP A 191 -3.18 0.75 -5.89
C ASP A 191 -4.48 0.20 -5.28
N LEU A 192 -5.06 0.95 -4.34
CA LEU A 192 -6.25 0.53 -3.61
C LEU A 192 -7.54 0.69 -4.43
N VAL A 193 -7.49 1.42 -5.56
CA VAL A 193 -8.57 1.72 -6.50
C VAL A 193 -9.74 2.54 -5.92
N LYS A 194 -10.24 2.19 -4.75
CA LYS A 194 -11.37 2.85 -4.09
C LYS A 194 -10.94 4.16 -3.42
N SER A 195 -11.93 5.04 -3.31
CA SER A 195 -11.85 6.47 -3.03
C SER A 195 -12.87 6.90 -1.96
N LYS A 196 -13.63 5.97 -1.38
CA LYS A 196 -14.56 6.22 -0.28
C LYS A 196 -14.49 5.05 0.70
N GLY A 197 -14.40 5.35 1.99
CA GLY A 197 -14.54 4.35 3.04
C GLY A 197 -15.95 3.75 3.02
N GLY A 198 -16.09 2.46 3.28
CA GLY A 198 -17.41 1.82 3.33
C GLY A 198 -17.39 0.29 3.24
N PRO A 199 -18.57 -0.36 3.27
CA PRO A 199 -18.72 -1.80 3.13
C PRO A 199 -18.17 -2.36 1.80
N GLU A 200 -17.90 -1.50 0.81
CA GLU A 200 -17.36 -1.85 -0.51
C GLU A 200 -15.83 -1.96 -0.60
N LEU A 201 -15.10 -1.76 0.50
CA LEU A 201 -13.64 -1.88 0.52
C LEU A 201 -13.14 -3.31 0.24
N GLY A 202 -14.04 -4.30 0.19
CA GLY A 202 -13.79 -5.65 -0.32
C GLY A 202 -12.60 -6.32 0.36
N PHE A 203 -11.50 -6.49 -0.37
CA PHE A 203 -10.28 -7.14 0.15
C PHE A 203 -9.66 -6.46 1.37
N LEU A 204 -9.92 -5.17 1.59
CA LEU A 204 -9.40 -4.40 2.73
C LEU A 204 -10.14 -4.70 4.04
N GLN A 205 -11.29 -5.36 3.97
CA GLN A 205 -11.98 -5.92 5.13
C GLN A 205 -11.48 -7.33 5.46
N ASN A 206 -10.77 -7.96 4.53
CA ASN A 206 -10.17 -9.26 4.75
C ASN A 206 -8.71 -9.06 5.21
N ASP A 207 -8.49 -9.23 6.51
CA ASP A 207 -7.19 -9.01 7.13
C ASP A 207 -6.07 -9.82 6.45
N ASP A 208 -6.34 -11.04 5.99
CA ASP A 208 -5.32 -11.87 5.31
C ASP A 208 -4.91 -11.27 3.98
N ARG A 209 -5.87 -10.79 3.18
CA ARG A 209 -5.62 -10.13 1.90
C ARG A 209 -4.89 -8.80 2.08
N ALA A 210 -5.26 -8.03 3.10
CA ALA A 210 -4.56 -6.81 3.46
C ALA A 210 -3.13 -7.10 3.93
N ALA A 211 -2.92 -8.08 4.80
CA ALA A 211 -1.60 -8.52 5.23
C ALA A 211 -0.74 -8.96 4.05
N ILE A 212 -1.32 -9.74 3.13
CA ILE A 212 -0.69 -10.15 1.89
C ILE A 212 -0.28 -8.93 1.06
N MET A 213 -1.12 -7.91 0.90
CA MET A 213 -0.81 -6.75 0.08
C MET A 213 0.34 -5.91 0.66
N PHE A 214 0.28 -5.60 1.96
CA PHE A 214 1.29 -4.77 2.63
C PHE A 214 2.64 -5.46 2.85
N THR A 215 2.74 -6.76 2.57
CA THR A 215 3.99 -7.54 2.69
C THR A 215 4.72 -7.77 1.36
N ARG A 216 4.29 -7.14 0.26
CA ARG A 216 4.86 -7.38 -1.08
C ARG A 216 6.10 -6.55 -1.41
N GLY A 217 6.23 -5.38 -0.80
CA GLY A 217 7.39 -4.51 -0.94
C GLY A 217 8.47 -4.91 0.06
N ARG A 218 9.67 -5.26 -0.43
CA ARG A 218 10.78 -5.67 0.44
C ARG A 218 11.55 -4.49 1.02
N LYS A 219 11.80 -3.46 0.21
CA LYS A 219 12.58 -2.27 0.60
C LYS A 219 11.71 -1.03 0.75
N ALA A 220 10.71 -0.89 -0.11
CA ALA A 220 9.78 0.22 -0.12
C ALA A 220 8.38 -0.19 -0.62
N CYS A 221 7.39 0.61 -0.25
CA CYS A 221 6.00 0.49 -0.63
C CYS A 221 5.43 1.88 -0.94
N LEU A 222 4.82 2.01 -2.12
CA LEU A 222 4.13 3.21 -2.56
C LEU A 222 2.64 2.89 -2.65
N VAL A 223 1.82 3.46 -1.77
CA VAL A 223 0.38 3.27 -1.76
C VAL A 223 -0.29 4.37 -2.57
N VAL A 224 -1.22 4.01 -3.42
CA VAL A 224 -2.07 4.93 -4.18
C VAL A 224 -3.51 4.68 -3.77
N SER A 225 -4.18 5.71 -3.26
CA SER A 225 -5.58 5.65 -2.89
C SER A 225 -6.32 6.86 -3.40
N GLY A 226 -7.65 6.76 -3.44
CA GLY A 226 -8.47 7.95 -3.56
C GLY A 226 -8.56 8.65 -2.21
N ASP A 227 -9.48 9.58 -2.14
CA ASP A 227 -9.79 10.33 -0.92
C ASP A 227 -10.45 9.42 0.12
N LEU A 228 -9.63 8.73 0.90
CA LEU A 228 -10.09 7.99 2.06
C LEU A 228 -10.38 9.01 3.18
N HIS A 229 -11.34 9.90 2.94
CA HIS A 229 -12.00 10.65 3.98
C HIS A 229 -12.69 9.64 4.88
N TYR A 230 -12.11 9.47 6.05
CA TYR A 230 -12.84 8.99 7.20
C TYR A 230 -13.83 10.10 7.56
N ASN A 231 -15.11 9.91 7.27
CA ASN A 231 -16.15 10.80 7.75
C ASN A 231 -16.49 10.37 9.18
N PRO A 232 -16.16 11.16 10.23
CA PRO A 232 -16.49 10.80 11.60
C PRO A 232 -18.00 10.73 11.87
N ASP A 233 -18.83 11.29 10.97
CA ASP A 233 -20.29 11.22 11.03
C ASP A 233 -20.87 9.97 10.32
N ASP A 234 -20.10 9.28 9.48
CA ASP A 234 -20.47 7.93 9.06
C ASP A 234 -20.26 7.05 10.30
N ASN A 235 -21.36 6.61 10.93
CA ASN A 235 -21.51 5.90 12.22
C ASN A 235 -20.67 4.60 12.40
N TRP A 236 -19.42 4.59 11.97
CA TRP A 236 -18.54 3.45 11.86
C TRP A 236 -17.30 3.53 12.74
N LEU A 237 -17.16 4.57 13.59
CA LEU A 237 -16.65 4.52 14.97
C LEU A 237 -16.66 5.93 15.58
N PRO A 238 -17.25 6.16 16.77
CA PRO A 238 -17.26 7.48 17.38
C PRO A 238 -15.85 7.87 17.86
N GLY A 239 -15.30 8.97 17.33
CA GLY A 239 -14.24 9.75 17.99
C GLY A 239 -12.81 9.70 17.41
N THR A 240 -12.59 9.28 16.16
CA THR A 240 -11.23 8.91 15.70
C THR A 240 -10.28 10.04 15.30
N ASP A 241 -10.69 11.27 15.00
CA ASP A 241 -9.69 12.29 14.59
C ASP A 241 -8.92 12.87 15.79
N GLU A 242 -9.59 13.12 16.90
CA GLU A 242 -8.93 13.53 18.15
C GLU A 242 -8.25 12.32 18.82
N TYR A 243 -8.87 11.13 18.75
CA TYR A 243 -8.31 9.89 19.29
C TYR A 243 -7.12 9.34 18.50
N ALA A 244 -7.11 9.40 17.16
CA ALA A 244 -5.98 8.99 16.33
C ALA A 244 -4.80 9.93 16.52
N ARG A 245 -5.07 11.24 16.65
CA ARG A 245 -4.06 12.26 16.90
C ARG A 245 -3.52 12.15 18.33
N GLU A 246 -4.37 11.97 19.33
CA GLU A 246 -3.96 11.65 20.71
C GLU A 246 -3.19 10.33 20.79
N LYS A 247 -3.59 9.30 20.04
CA LYS A 247 -2.87 8.02 19.96
C LYS A 247 -1.52 8.16 19.28
N ALA A 248 -1.40 8.93 18.21
CA ALA A 248 -0.12 9.20 17.55
C ALA A 248 0.81 10.04 18.45
N ILE A 249 0.28 11.07 19.11
CA ILE A 249 1.02 11.91 20.08
C ILE A 249 1.43 11.09 21.32
N LYS A 250 0.51 10.27 21.85
CA LYS A 250 0.77 9.36 22.97
C LYS A 250 1.72 8.25 22.57
N TRP A 251 1.65 7.74 21.34
CA TRP A 251 2.60 6.76 20.78
C TRP A 251 3.99 7.36 20.61
N GLU A 252 4.12 8.61 20.18
CA GLU A 252 5.40 9.29 20.02
C GLU A 252 6.03 9.63 21.39
N ALA A 253 5.19 9.92 22.40
CA ALA A 253 5.58 10.03 23.80
C ALA A 253 5.92 8.66 24.43
N GLU A 254 5.17 7.60 24.11
CA GLU A 254 5.41 6.23 24.58
C GLU A 254 6.60 5.57 23.86
N ARG A 255 6.98 6.01 22.66
CA ARG A 255 8.23 5.60 21.98
C ARG A 255 9.47 5.95 22.79
N GLN A 256 9.35 6.89 23.74
CA GLN A 256 10.37 7.18 24.76
C GLN A 256 10.34 6.20 25.95
N GLY A 257 9.50 5.15 25.98
CA GLY A 257 9.50 4.19 27.08
C GLY A 257 8.66 2.89 27.04
N ARG A 258 7.60 2.72 26.22
CA ARG A 258 6.75 1.49 26.17
C ARG A 258 6.05 1.27 24.81
N THR A 259 5.83 0.00 24.46
CA THR A 259 5.11 -0.45 23.24
C THR A 259 3.61 -0.61 23.52
N PRO A 260 2.68 -0.11 22.67
CA PRO A 260 1.23 -0.26 22.89
C PRO A 260 0.73 -1.71 22.81
N THR A 261 -0.41 -2.01 23.45
CA THR A 261 -1.08 -3.32 23.45
C THR A 261 -2.26 -3.39 22.47
N TYR A 262 -2.48 -4.59 21.91
CA TYR A 262 -3.46 -4.91 20.86
C TYR A 262 -4.92 -4.62 21.21
N GLU A 263 -5.32 -4.74 22.48
CA GLU A 263 -6.71 -4.50 22.93
C GLU A 263 -7.20 -3.07 22.67
N GLN A 264 -6.30 -2.14 22.36
CA GLN A 264 -6.66 -0.76 22.02
C GLN A 264 -6.72 -0.48 20.50
N LEU A 265 -6.55 -1.51 19.65
CA LEU A 265 -6.49 -1.39 18.18
C LEU A 265 -7.61 -2.17 17.46
N SER A 266 -8.38 -3.01 18.17
CA SER A 266 -9.25 -4.03 17.57
C SER A 266 -10.61 -3.54 17.06
N SER A 267 -10.82 -2.23 16.92
CA SER A 267 -12.07 -1.68 16.37
C SER A 267 -11.94 -1.16 14.93
N ASP A 268 -10.73 -0.78 14.50
CA ASP A 268 -10.52 -0.13 13.19
C ASP A 268 -10.13 -1.17 12.13
N ASN A 269 -10.69 -1.05 10.91
CA ASN A 269 -10.27 -1.90 9.80
C ASN A 269 -8.80 -1.64 9.40
N ALA A 270 -8.16 -2.57 8.70
CA ALA A 270 -6.74 -2.49 8.36
C ALA A 270 -6.39 -1.20 7.60
N VAL A 271 -7.29 -0.69 6.75
CA VAL A 271 -7.09 0.58 6.05
C VAL A 271 -7.02 1.70 7.04
N SER A 272 -7.99 1.83 7.95
CA SER A 272 -8.01 2.87 8.97
C SER A 272 -6.76 2.83 9.84
N TYR A 273 -6.24 1.65 10.18
CA TYR A 273 -4.98 1.54 10.93
C TYR A 273 -3.77 2.00 10.11
N TYR A 274 -3.58 1.48 8.89
CA TYR A 274 -2.47 1.89 8.03
C TYR A 274 -2.60 3.35 7.62
N ASP A 275 -3.82 3.81 7.42
CA ASP A 275 -4.15 5.18 7.17
C ASP A 275 -3.80 6.05 8.37
N MET A 276 -4.21 5.70 9.60
CA MET A 276 -3.80 6.43 10.81
C MET A 276 -2.29 6.47 11.01
N HIS A 277 -1.58 5.37 10.72
CA HIS A 277 -0.13 5.29 10.83
C HIS A 277 0.63 5.93 9.65
N ALA A 278 0.00 6.03 8.48
CA ALA A 278 0.54 6.70 7.29
C ALA A 278 0.01 8.15 7.12
N ARG A 279 -1.03 8.56 7.87
CA ARG A 279 -1.75 9.84 7.79
C ARG A 279 -0.85 11.02 8.10
N SER A 280 0.05 10.85 9.06
CA SER A 280 1.13 11.81 9.35
C SER A 280 2.05 12.06 8.15
N TYR A 281 1.96 11.25 7.10
CA TYR A 281 2.89 11.22 5.97
C TYR A 281 2.19 11.17 4.61
N ARG A 282 0.87 11.44 4.57
CA ARG A 282 0.08 11.58 3.33
C ARG A 282 0.59 12.78 2.53
N CYS A 283 0.72 12.58 1.23
CA CYS A 283 0.83 13.68 0.27
C CYS A 283 -0.39 13.63 -0.63
N THR A 284 -1.19 14.68 -0.59
CA THR A 284 -2.28 14.87 -1.54
C THR A 284 -1.70 15.34 -2.86
N VAL A 285 -1.73 14.48 -3.87
CA VAL A 285 -1.20 14.81 -5.20
C VAL A 285 -2.25 15.58 -5.99
N ARG A 286 -2.31 16.89 -5.77
CA ARG A 286 -3.24 17.79 -6.47
C ARG A 286 -2.92 17.97 -7.96
N ARG A 287 -1.67 17.72 -8.37
CA ARG A 287 -1.18 18.00 -9.73
C ARG A 287 -1.71 17.04 -10.79
N ALA A 288 -1.81 15.74 -10.47
CA ALA A 288 -2.27 14.75 -11.44
C ALA A 288 -3.71 15.02 -11.86
N ALA A 289 -4.62 15.29 -10.92
CA ALA A 289 -6.02 15.59 -11.23
C ALA A 289 -6.17 16.83 -12.15
N LYS A 290 -5.46 17.93 -11.90
CA LYS A 290 -5.59 19.16 -12.72
C LYS A 290 -5.14 19.03 -14.17
N LYS A 291 -4.20 18.13 -14.48
CA LYS A 291 -3.71 17.92 -15.85
C LYS A 291 -4.68 17.12 -16.72
N TYR A 292 -5.56 16.32 -16.10
CA TYR A 292 -6.45 15.38 -16.79
C TYR A 292 -7.95 15.69 -16.61
N LEU A 293 -8.29 16.79 -15.95
CA LEU A 293 -9.68 17.26 -15.75
C LEU A 293 -10.14 18.30 -16.82
N TRP A 294 -9.48 18.35 -17.98
CA TRP A 294 -9.84 19.22 -19.11
C TRP A 294 -10.03 18.42 -20.40
#